data_AF-A0A521S9I5-F1
#
_entry.id   AF-A0A521S9I5-F1
#
_cell.length_a   1.000
_cell.length_b   1.000
_cell.length_c   1.000
_cell.angle_alpha   90.00
_cell.angle_beta   90.00
_cell.angle_gamma   90.00
#
_symmetry.space_group_name_H-M   'P 1'
#
loop_
_entity.id
_entity.type
_entity.pdbx_description
1 polymer ?
#
loop_
_entity_poly.entity_id
_entity_poly.type
_entity_poly.pdbx_seq_one_letter_code
_entity_poly.pdbx_strand_id
1 'polypeptide(L)'
;MSPIARIPLGLVVAFLGFLLVWKTEVVFTWTGTIDFAEQRIGVGQTRLFLKLIGLAVAFLGIFIATNIVSDMLTSLARVFVR
;
A
#
# COMPACT_ATOMS: atom_id res chain seq x y z
N MET A 1 -6.94 18.36 -1.71
CA MET A 1 -7.97 17.83 -0.80
C MET A 1 -7.76 18.42 0.58
N SER A 2 -8.81 18.79 1.31
CA SER A 2 -8.66 19.32 2.67
C SER A 2 -8.00 18.26 3.58
N PRO A 3 -7.16 18.65 4.55
CA PRO A 3 -6.53 17.72 5.48
C PRO A 3 -7.53 16.83 6.23
N ILE A 4 -8.72 17.38 6.48
CA ILE A 4 -9.82 16.70 7.17
C ILE A 4 -10.40 15.54 6.35
N ALA A 5 -10.34 15.59 5.02
CA ALA A 5 -10.82 14.51 4.15
C ALA A 5 -9.71 13.48 3.83
N ARG A 6 -8.46 13.93 3.67
CA ARG A 6 -7.36 13.04 3.27
C ARG A 6 -6.94 12.06 4.36
N ILE A 7 -6.93 12.51 5.63
CA ILE A 7 -6.47 11.71 6.77
C ILE A 7 -7.39 10.49 7.00
N PRO A 8 -8.72 10.64 7.14
CA PRO A 8 -9.60 9.49 7.30
C PRO A 8 -9.60 8.59 6.07
N LEU A 9 -9.54 9.15 4.85
CA LEU A 9 -9.46 8.35 3.62
C LEU A 9 -8.18 7.51 3.58
N GLY A 10 -7.03 8.12 3.87
CA GLY A 10 -5.76 7.41 3.94
C GLY A 10 -5.73 6.34 5.02
N LEU A 11 -6.33 6.60 6.19
CA LEU A 11 -6.50 5.58 7.24
C LEU A 11 -7.39 4.42 6.82
N VAL A 12 -8.50 4.69 6.12
CA VAL A 12 -9.37 3.63 5.57
C VAL A 12 -8.60 2.78 4.55
N VAL A 13 -7.85 3.41 3.64
CA VAL A 13 -7.02 2.68 2.67
C VAL A 13 -5.94 1.86 3.37
N ALA A 14 -5.28 2.43 4.39
CA ALA A 14 -4.26 1.73 5.17
C ALA A 14 -4.84 0.51 5.89
N PHE A 15 -6.04 0.67 6.47
CA PHE A 15 -6.77 -0.40 7.13
C PHE A 15 -7.19 -1.50 6.15
N LEU A 16 -7.64 -1.16 4.94
CA LEU A 16 -7.94 -2.14 3.90
C LEU A 16 -6.68 -2.90 3.46
N GLY A 17 -5.54 -2.22 3.32
CA GLY A 17 -4.24 -2.87 3.09
C GLY A 17 -3.85 -3.83 4.20
N PHE A 18 -4.04 -3.43 5.46
CA PHE A 18 -3.84 -4.30 6.62
C PHE A 18 -4.75 -5.54 6.58
N LEU A 19 -6.04 -5.38 6.25
CA LEU A 19 -6.96 -6.51 6.12
C LEU A 19 -6.55 -7.49 5.02
N LEU A 20 -6.01 -7.02 3.90
CA LEU A 20 -5.44 -7.88 2.84
C LEU A 20 -4.27 -8.74 3.36
N VAL A 21 -3.42 -8.18 4.22
CA VAL A 21 -2.30 -8.90 4.84
C VAL A 21 -2.78 -9.86 5.93
N TRP A 22 -3.74 -9.45 6.74
CA TRP A 22 -4.24 -10.28 7.84
C TRP A 22 -5.10 -11.45 7.33
N LYS A 23 -5.98 -11.18 6.36
CA LYS A 23 -6.88 -12.17 5.75
C LYS A 23 -6.40 -12.65 4.39
N THR A 24 -5.10 -12.86 4.24
CA THR A 24 -4.54 -13.34 2.97
C THR A 24 -5.10 -14.68 2.52
N GLU A 25 -5.43 -15.61 3.43
CA GLU A 25 -6.05 -16.90 3.06
C GLU A 25 -7.40 -16.69 2.37
N VAL A 26 -8.22 -15.75 2.84
CA VAL A 26 -9.53 -15.46 2.22
C VAL A 26 -9.32 -14.91 0.81
N VAL A 27 -8.38 -13.96 0.67
CA VAL A 27 -8.03 -13.38 -0.63
C VAL A 27 -7.48 -14.45 -1.57
N PHE A 28 -6.63 -15.33 -1.07
CA PHE A 28 -6.06 -16.45 -1.81
C PHE A 28 -7.13 -17.46 -2.24
N THR A 29 -8.13 -17.76 -1.41
CA THR A 29 -9.23 -18.64 -1.82
C THR A 29 -10.10 -18.05 -2.93
N TRP A 30 -10.12 -16.72 -3.07
CA TRP A 30 -10.85 -16.04 -4.14
C TRP A 30 -10.02 -15.90 -5.41
N THR A 31 -8.72 -15.60 -5.30
CA THR A 31 -7.85 -15.39 -6.46
C THR A 31 -7.20 -16.67 -6.99
N GLY A 32 -7.00 -17.67 -6.14
CA GLY A 32 -6.19 -18.84 -6.44
C GLY A 32 -4.70 -18.51 -6.58
N THR A 33 -3.95 -19.41 -7.22
CA THR A 33 -2.54 -19.24 -7.59
C THR A 33 -2.39 -18.21 -8.71
N ILE A 34 -1.42 -17.32 -8.57
CA ILE A 34 -1.15 -16.25 -9.54
C ILE A 34 0.14 -16.61 -10.28
N ASP A 35 0.07 -16.84 -11.59
CA ASP A 35 1.21 -17.27 -12.41
C ASP A 35 2.43 -16.35 -12.28
N PHE A 36 2.22 -15.03 -12.18
CA PHE A 36 3.30 -14.07 -11.98
C PHE A 36 4.06 -14.30 -10.66
N ALA A 37 3.33 -14.59 -9.58
CA ALA A 37 3.93 -14.83 -8.27
C ALA A 37 4.73 -16.14 -8.28
N GLU A 38 4.17 -17.18 -8.90
CA GLU A 38 4.79 -18.49 -9.01
C GLU A 38 6.09 -18.44 -9.84
N GLN A 39 6.11 -17.65 -10.93
CA GLN A 39 7.27 -17.50 -11.81
C GLN A 39 8.36 -16.56 -11.25
N ARG A 40 7.97 -15.50 -10.52
CA ARG A 40 8.92 -14.45 -10.08
C ARG A 40 9.42 -14.63 -8.64
N ILE A 41 8.58 -15.17 -7.77
CA ILE A 41 8.90 -15.32 -6.34
C ILE A 41 9.22 -16.78 -6.04
N GLY A 42 8.44 -17.71 -6.60
CA GLY A 42 8.69 -19.14 -6.56
C GLY A 42 7.42 -19.94 -6.36
N VAL A 43 7.53 -21.27 -6.55
CA VAL A 43 6.39 -22.19 -6.50
C VAL A 43 5.74 -22.18 -5.10
N GLY A 44 4.41 -22.04 -5.06
CA GLY A 44 3.58 -21.90 -3.87
C GLY A 44 3.58 -20.52 -3.22
N GLN A 45 4.34 -19.55 -3.76
CA GLN A 45 4.54 -18.25 -3.11
C GLN A 45 3.49 -17.18 -3.46
N THR A 46 2.41 -17.56 -4.13
CA THR A 46 1.27 -16.64 -4.34
C THR A 46 0.76 -16.00 -3.04
N ARG A 47 0.76 -16.72 -1.91
CA ARG A 47 0.35 -16.15 -0.60
C ARG A 47 1.27 -15.03 -0.15
N LEU A 48 2.57 -15.16 -0.39
CA LEU A 48 3.55 -14.12 -0.06
C LEU A 48 3.33 -12.90 -0.96
N PHE A 49 3.07 -13.10 -2.24
CA PHE A 49 2.76 -12.02 -3.18
C PHE A 49 1.53 -11.22 -2.75
N LEU A 50 0.45 -11.89 -2.36
CA LEU A 50 -0.77 -11.23 -1.88
C LEU A 50 -0.51 -10.40 -0.61
N LYS A 51 0.34 -10.87 0.31
CA LYS A 51 0.79 -10.08 1.47
C LYS A 51 1.60 -8.86 1.06
N LEU A 52 2.48 -8.98 0.07
CA LEU A 52 3.26 -7.84 -0.43
C LEU A 52 2.36 -6.77 -1.07
N ILE A 53 1.32 -7.19 -1.80
CA ILE A 53 0.31 -6.26 -2.32
C ILE A 53 -0.44 -5.57 -1.18
N GLY A 54 -0.94 -6.33 -0.20
CA GLY A 54 -1.64 -5.77 0.95
C GLY A 54 -0.76 -4.78 1.74
N LEU A 55 0.52 -5.11 1.90
CA LEU A 55 1.51 -4.23 2.53
C LEU A 55 1.71 -2.95 1.72
N ALA A 56 1.85 -3.04 0.40
CA ALA A 56 1.97 -1.86 -0.47
C ALA A 56 0.73 -0.96 -0.38
N VAL A 57 -0.48 -1.54 -0.39
CA VAL A 57 -1.73 -0.79 -0.20
C VAL A 57 -1.77 -0.11 1.18
N ALA A 58 -1.29 -0.79 2.22
CA ALA A 58 -1.21 -0.21 3.57
C ALA A 58 -0.30 1.03 3.59
N PHE A 59 0.87 0.94 2.97
CA PHE A 59 1.80 2.07 2.82
C PHE A 59 1.23 3.22 1.99
N LEU A 60 0.51 2.92 0.90
CA LEU A 60 -0.17 3.95 0.11
C LEU A 60 -1.22 4.70 0.92
N GLY A 61 -1.99 4.00 1.75
CA GLY A 61 -2.93 4.64 2.68
C GLY A 61 -2.24 5.61 3.64
N ILE A 62 -1.09 5.20 4.20
CA ILE A 62 -0.27 6.06 5.07
C ILE A 62 0.25 7.28 4.32
N PHE A 63 0.73 7.12 3.09
CA PHE A 63 1.20 8.24 2.25
C PHE A 63 0.09 9.23 1.92
N ILE A 64 -1.12 8.75 1.66
CA ILE A 64 -2.30 9.61 1.44
C ILE A 64 -2.65 10.36 2.73
N ALA A 65 -2.63 9.68 3.88
CA ALA A 65 -2.96 10.29 5.16
C ALA A 65 -1.96 11.38 5.57
N THR A 66 -0.67 11.10 5.41
CA THR A 66 0.43 11.98 5.85
C THR A 66 0.79 13.06 4.85
N ASN A 67 0.37 12.94 3.58
CA ASN A 67 0.69 13.89 2.51
C ASN A 67 2.21 14.13 2.35
N ILE A 68 3.03 13.12 2.66
CA ILE A 68 4.50 13.16 2.64
C ILE A 68 5.04 13.72 1.32
N VAL A 69 4.41 13.42 0.20
CA VAL A 69 4.85 13.86 -1.13
C VAL A 69 4.88 15.39 -1.25
N SER A 70 3.86 16.10 -0.75
CA SER A 70 3.86 17.57 -0.78
C SER A 70 4.90 18.16 0.16
N ASP A 71 5.08 17.56 1.33
CA ASP A 71 6.05 18.03 2.32
C ASP A 71 7.48 17.84 1.83
N MET A 72 7.77 16.70 1.18
CA MET A 72 9.05 16.43 0.54
C MET A 72 9.34 17.39 -0.61
N LEU A 73 8.38 17.61 -1.52
CA LEU A 73 8.55 18.56 -2.63
C LEU A 73 8.77 19.99 -2.13
N THR A 74 8.04 20.42 -1.10
CA THR A 74 8.21 21.75 -0.49
C THR A 74 9.57 21.89 0.22
N SER A 75 10.06 20.81 0.83
CA SER A 75 11.37 20.79 1.47
C SER A 75 12.50 20.85 0.43
N LEU A 76 12.39 20.08 -0.67
CA LEU A 76 13.36 20.09 -1.76
C LEU A 76 13.36 21.45 -2.49
N ALA A 77 12.18 21.99 -2.80
CA ALA A 77 12.07 23.31 -3.44
C ALA A 77 12.76 24.41 -2.61
N ARG A 78 12.66 24.38 -1.27
CA ARG A 78 13.38 25.31 -0.38
C ARG A 78 14.90 25.19 -0.44
N VAL A 79 15.43 24.00 -0.74
CA VAL A 79 16.88 23.80 -0.88
C VAL A 79 17.41 24.40 -2.20
N PHE A 80 16.60 24.33 -3.27
CA PHE A 80 16.99 24.84 -4.60
C PHE A 80 16.75 26.35 -4.79
N VAL A 81 15.81 26.95 -4.07
CA VAL A 81 15.45 28.38 -4.19
C VAL A 81 16.16 29.23 -3.12
N ARG A 82 17.41 28.89 -2.79
CA ARG A 82 18.23 29.69 -1.86
C ARG A 82 18.84 30.91 -2.56
#